data_AF-A0A9N8VMS9-F1
#
_entry.id   AF-A0A9N8VMS9-F1
#
_cell.length_a   1.000
_cell.length_b   1.000
_cell.length_c   1.000
_cell.angle_alpha   90.00
_cell.angle_beta   90.00
_cell.angle_gamma   90.00
#
_symmetry.space_group_name_H-M   'P 1'
#
loop_
_entity.id
_entity.type
_entity.pdbx_description
1 polymer ?
#
loop_
_entity_poly.entity_id
_entity_poly.type
_entity_poly.pdbx_seq_one_letter_code
_entity_poly.pdbx_strand_id
1 'polypeptide(L)'
;MSSKITQHFRRAVFPIYFVNHRVRCLQSPSLMLRNLRPDLSQLSPLRPYTNSSPSPHASLEESKSSFYMKKSTKYIAKRLRTAISANIKVTGLVGLISVDLLYAWYRNRCNERLLNETVEKGTRPEINVLGYELVSRPLVVDRLKKIFQPHRNHFFNHMIYGEPGSGKTTLTRIASNEVGHGVIYVDVPANFNEFGEAFRKAINFRFDERISFTEQLMRKILGKTNDKLKVSEWERALKAFKRAGAVYKAKHNKPPVIVYDNVGRLVNKNPEILDILQDDAKDNVDDRKYITVFISSEWNVPRRMQARSYCSRAEKPIEIGDLSREESLDYLINKCGIKTVKKGKVDTSEAERLFDLVGGRILDLKCVADKYLEGESIEVIEQNILIEVGKKIRTAKLLENAKHYEVGKRIINALLLSKELSLTTFEEFFNKPEQAKEVLKTNTYQALNVITT
;
A
#
# COMPACT_ATOMS: atom_id res chain seq x y z
N MET A 1 44.09 0.53 -37.46
CA MET A 1 43.72 -0.86 -37.07
C MET A 1 43.81 -0.96 -35.56
N SER A 2 42.79 -1.55 -34.92
CA SER A 2 42.69 -1.88 -33.48
C SER A 2 42.08 -0.84 -32.53
N SER A 3 41.37 -1.39 -31.54
CA SER A 3 40.56 -0.81 -30.44
C SER A 3 39.17 -0.31 -30.86
N LYS A 4 38.04 -1.04 -30.81
CA LYS A 4 37.57 -2.22 -30.05
C LYS A 4 37.79 -2.13 -28.54
N ILE A 5 36.66 -1.95 -27.85
CA ILE A 5 36.37 -2.23 -26.43
C ILE A 5 36.44 -0.99 -25.52
N THR A 6 35.28 -0.36 -25.31
CA THR A 6 34.89 0.14 -23.98
C THR A 6 33.38 0.09 -23.85
N GLN A 7 32.86 -1.13 -23.74
CA GLN A 7 31.46 -1.39 -23.41
C GLN A 7 31.50 -2.39 -22.26
N HIS A 8 31.31 -1.91 -21.03
CA HIS A 8 31.15 -2.62 -19.74
C HIS A 8 31.37 -1.58 -18.63
N PHE A 9 30.63 -1.47 -17.53
CA PHE A 9 29.50 -2.19 -16.95
C PHE A 9 29.04 -1.27 -15.81
N ARG A 10 27.80 -0.76 -15.82
CA ARG A 10 27.18 -0.26 -14.58
C ARG A 10 26.85 -1.49 -13.74
N ARG A 11 27.76 -1.89 -12.83
CA ARG A 11 27.59 -3.05 -11.96
C ARG A 11 27.08 -2.61 -10.60
N ALA A 12 25.83 -3.00 -10.35
CA ALA A 12 25.23 -3.37 -9.07
C ALA A 12 26.00 -2.96 -7.79
N VAL A 13 25.38 -2.09 -6.99
CA VAL A 13 25.80 -1.70 -5.63
C VAL A 13 25.65 -2.85 -4.61
N PHE A 14 25.60 -4.12 -5.03
CA PHE A 14 25.40 -5.28 -4.15
C PHE A 14 26.45 -6.37 -4.35
N PRO A 15 27.48 -6.45 -3.48
CA PRO A 15 28.15 -7.71 -3.19
C PRO A 15 27.42 -8.36 -2.00
N ILE A 16 26.61 -9.38 -2.21
CA ILE A 16 26.08 -10.17 -1.08
C ILE A 16 26.26 -11.66 -1.36
N TYR A 17 27.19 -12.24 -0.60
CA TYR A 17 27.39 -13.68 -0.41
C TYR A 17 26.17 -14.28 0.30
N PHE A 18 25.57 -15.32 -0.27
CA PHE A 18 24.56 -16.14 0.42
C PHE A 18 25.24 -17.41 0.95
N VAL A 19 25.35 -17.51 2.28
CA VAL A 19 25.64 -18.76 2.97
C VAL A 19 24.35 -19.57 3.02
N ASN A 20 24.31 -20.66 2.25
CA ASN A 20 23.19 -21.61 2.23
C ASN A 20 23.15 -22.43 3.53
N HIS A 21 22.31 -22.07 4.49
CA HIS A 21 21.92 -23.00 5.56
C HIS A 21 20.69 -23.81 5.10
N ARG A 22 20.94 -25.07 4.70
CA ARG A 22 19.91 -26.11 4.62
C ARG A 22 19.43 -26.43 6.04
N VAL A 23 18.15 -26.20 6.32
CA VAL A 23 17.49 -26.74 7.52
C VAL A 23 16.56 -27.87 7.11
N ARG A 24 16.80 -29.05 7.71
CA ARG A 24 16.01 -30.27 7.58
C ARG A 24 14.61 -30.04 8.14
N CYS A 25 13.58 -30.36 7.36
CA CYS A 25 12.20 -30.46 7.85
C CYS A 25 12.07 -31.67 8.79
N LEU A 26 11.66 -31.44 10.03
CA LEU A 26 11.12 -32.46 10.90
C LEU A 26 9.59 -32.47 10.76
N GLN A 27 9.07 -33.65 10.43
CA GLN A 27 7.65 -33.98 10.31
C GLN A 27 6.95 -33.84 11.67
N SER A 28 5.74 -33.27 11.69
CA SER A 28 4.79 -33.43 12.79
C SER A 28 3.68 -34.40 12.37
N PRO A 29 3.25 -35.34 13.23
CA PRO A 29 2.16 -36.27 12.91
C PRO A 29 0.77 -35.71 13.23
N SER A 30 -0.17 -36.26 12.47
CA SER A 30 -1.62 -36.05 12.41
C SER A 30 -2.38 -36.06 13.75
N LEU A 31 -3.29 -35.09 13.91
CA LEU A 31 -4.35 -35.12 14.92
C LEU A 31 -5.65 -35.68 14.31
N MET A 32 -6.13 -36.78 14.88
CA MET A 32 -7.40 -37.43 14.57
C MET A 32 -8.60 -36.65 15.13
N LEU A 33 -9.62 -36.48 14.29
CA LEU A 33 -10.98 -36.04 14.67
C LEU A 33 -11.80 -37.24 15.14
N ARG A 34 -12.44 -37.16 16.31
CA ARG A 34 -13.50 -38.08 16.76
C ARG A 34 -14.80 -37.31 17.05
N ASN A 35 -15.78 -37.60 16.19
CA ASN A 35 -17.21 -37.85 16.38
C ASN A 35 -18.16 -36.86 17.07
N LEU A 36 -19.23 -36.58 16.30
CA LEU A 36 -20.52 -35.97 16.60
C LEU A 36 -21.50 -36.96 17.27
N ARG A 37 -22.32 -36.45 18.21
CA ARG A 37 -23.81 -36.50 18.24
C ARG A 37 -24.33 -36.03 19.61
N PRO A 38 -25.51 -35.39 19.66
CA PRO A 38 -26.58 -36.03 20.42
C PRO A 38 -27.97 -35.93 19.76
N ASP A 39 -28.75 -36.99 19.98
CA ASP A 39 -30.13 -37.19 19.54
C ASP A 39 -31.17 -36.52 20.46
N LEU A 40 -32.23 -36.03 19.81
CA LEU A 40 -33.67 -36.08 20.14
C LEU A 40 -34.16 -36.04 21.60
N SER A 41 -35.07 -35.09 21.88
CA SER A 41 -36.21 -35.33 22.79
C SER A 41 -37.41 -34.46 22.38
N GLN A 42 -38.43 -35.11 21.81
CA GLN A 42 -39.79 -34.59 21.64
C GLN A 42 -40.58 -34.85 22.92
N LEU A 43 -41.39 -33.88 23.38
CA LEU A 43 -42.49 -34.14 24.31
C LEU A 43 -43.72 -33.28 23.97
N SER A 44 -44.79 -33.96 23.59
CA SER A 44 -46.16 -33.48 23.46
C SER A 44 -46.87 -33.51 24.82
N PRO A 45 -47.88 -32.66 25.12
CA PRO A 45 -48.81 -32.93 26.20
C PRO A 45 -50.21 -33.32 25.68
N LEU A 46 -50.67 -34.48 26.14
CA LEU A 46 -52.03 -35.00 26.08
C LEU A 46 -52.93 -34.37 27.16
N ARG A 47 -54.22 -34.32 26.86
CA ARG A 47 -55.39 -33.92 27.70
C ARG A 47 -55.46 -34.63 29.06
N PRO A 48 -56.34 -34.12 29.95
CA PRO A 48 -57.45 -34.99 30.40
C PRO A 48 -58.84 -34.31 30.52
N TYR A 49 -59.90 -35.12 30.35
CA TYR A 49 -61.28 -34.95 30.87
C TYR A 49 -61.30 -35.49 32.33
N THR A 50 -62.19 -35.12 33.28
CA THR A 50 -63.65 -35.36 33.34
C THR A 50 -64.34 -34.59 34.51
N ASN A 51 -65.54 -34.07 34.22
CA ASN A 51 -66.80 -33.93 35.00
C ASN A 51 -66.87 -33.95 36.54
N SER A 52 -67.64 -33.00 37.09
CA SER A 52 -68.78 -33.29 38.00
C SER A 52 -69.72 -32.06 38.12
N SER A 53 -71.04 -32.30 38.09
CA SER A 53 -72.13 -31.34 38.41
C SER A 53 -72.45 -31.38 39.92
N PRO A 54 -73.17 -30.39 40.48
CA PRO A 54 -74.64 -30.45 40.53
C PRO A 54 -75.37 -29.08 40.43
N SER A 55 -76.69 -29.11 40.17
CA SER A 55 -77.62 -27.97 40.23
C SER A 55 -78.48 -28.03 41.52
N PRO A 56 -79.55 -27.22 41.70
CA PRO A 56 -79.66 -25.75 41.68
C PRO A 56 -80.26 -25.23 43.02
N HIS A 57 -80.33 -23.92 43.26
CA HIS A 57 -81.50 -23.25 43.87
C HIS A 57 -81.32 -21.72 43.87
N ALA A 58 -82.48 -21.06 43.86
CA ALA A 58 -82.74 -19.67 43.50
C ALA A 58 -82.35 -18.64 44.57
N SER A 59 -82.12 -17.39 44.15
CA SER A 59 -82.99 -16.27 44.54
C SER A 59 -82.52 -14.94 43.93
N LEU A 60 -83.54 -14.13 43.70
CA LEU A 60 -83.64 -12.80 43.15
C LEU A 60 -83.03 -11.76 44.10
N GLU A 61 -82.14 -10.88 43.61
CA GLU A 61 -82.11 -9.47 44.02
C GLU A 61 -81.29 -8.63 43.02
N GLU A 62 -82.01 -7.93 42.14
CA GLU A 62 -81.49 -6.76 41.46
C GLU A 62 -81.44 -5.58 42.44
N SER A 63 -80.28 -4.92 42.51
CA SER A 63 -80.09 -3.46 42.52
C SER A 63 -78.87 -3.06 43.38
N LYS A 64 -77.84 -2.50 42.71
CA LYS A 64 -76.63 -1.78 43.20
C LYS A 64 -75.33 -2.10 42.42
N SER A 65 -75.41 -2.82 41.29
CA SER A 65 -74.25 -3.18 40.45
C SER A 65 -73.75 -2.03 39.52
N SER A 66 -74.55 -0.99 39.26
CA SER A 66 -74.26 -0.04 38.18
C SER A 66 -73.26 1.09 38.51
N PHE A 67 -72.91 1.30 39.78
CA PHE A 67 -71.94 2.35 40.16
C PHE A 67 -70.49 1.84 40.30
N TYR A 68 -70.30 0.58 40.74
CA TYR A 68 -68.96 -0.03 40.86
C TYR A 68 -68.42 -0.55 39.52
N MET A 69 -69.29 -0.97 38.59
CA MET A 69 -68.90 -1.37 37.23
C MET A 69 -68.39 -0.20 36.37
N LYS A 70 -68.85 1.04 36.60
CA LYS A 70 -68.38 2.22 35.84
C LYS A 70 -66.97 2.69 36.26
N LYS A 71 -66.54 2.39 37.49
CA LYS A 71 -65.20 2.76 38.00
C LYS A 71 -64.15 1.71 37.65
N SER A 72 -64.52 0.42 37.69
CA SER A 72 -63.65 -0.70 37.27
C SER A 72 -63.41 -0.70 35.75
N THR A 73 -64.44 -0.45 34.93
CA THR A 73 -64.30 -0.34 33.47
C THR A 73 -63.41 0.84 33.05
N LYS A 74 -63.49 1.99 33.73
CA LYS A 74 -62.60 3.14 33.50
C LYS A 74 -61.14 2.84 33.86
N TYR A 75 -60.91 2.10 34.94
CA TYR A 75 -59.57 1.69 35.39
C TYR A 75 -58.96 0.63 34.45
N ILE A 76 -59.75 -0.36 34.03
CA ILE A 76 -59.34 -1.39 33.07
C ILE A 76 -59.08 -0.76 31.70
N ALA A 77 -59.95 0.12 31.20
CA ALA A 77 -59.75 0.82 29.93
C ALA A 77 -58.50 1.72 29.94
N LYS A 78 -58.20 2.39 31.07
CA LYS A 78 -56.97 3.16 31.24
C LYS A 78 -55.74 2.24 31.25
N ARG A 79 -55.77 1.13 31.98
CA ARG A 79 -54.67 0.15 32.05
C ARG A 79 -54.44 -0.56 30.71
N LEU A 80 -55.51 -0.87 29.96
CA LEU A 80 -55.44 -1.42 28.61
C LEU A 80 -54.87 -0.41 27.61
N ARG A 81 -55.29 0.87 27.65
CA ARG A 81 -54.67 1.93 26.84
C ARG A 81 -53.19 2.12 27.16
N THR A 82 -52.80 2.11 28.43
CA THR A 82 -51.39 2.23 28.81
C THR A 82 -50.58 1.02 28.35
N ALA A 83 -51.09 -0.21 28.52
CA ALA A 83 -50.44 -1.43 28.06
C ALA A 83 -50.33 -1.53 26.54
N ILE A 84 -51.40 -1.17 25.81
CA ILE A 84 -51.40 -1.11 24.33
C ILE A 84 -50.42 -0.03 23.87
N SER A 85 -50.40 1.15 24.49
CA SER A 85 -49.44 2.21 24.15
C SER A 85 -47.99 1.84 24.45
N ALA A 86 -47.73 1.05 25.51
CA ALA A 86 -46.40 0.55 25.85
C ALA A 86 -45.96 -0.55 24.87
N ASN A 87 -46.85 -1.49 24.53
CA ASN A 87 -46.58 -2.53 23.55
C ASN A 87 -46.31 -1.94 22.15
N ILE A 88 -47.09 -0.94 21.72
CA ILE A 88 -46.84 -0.25 20.44
C ILE A 88 -45.46 0.44 20.44
N LYS A 89 -45.05 1.06 21.56
CA LYS A 89 -43.72 1.70 21.68
C LYS A 89 -42.58 0.66 21.62
N VAL A 90 -42.73 -0.49 22.28
CA VAL A 90 -41.72 -1.55 22.28
C VAL A 90 -41.66 -2.25 20.92
N THR A 91 -42.79 -2.60 20.31
CA THR A 91 -42.85 -3.20 18.96
C THR A 91 -42.32 -2.23 17.89
N GLY A 92 -42.59 -0.94 18.00
CA GLY A 92 -42.01 0.09 17.14
C GLY A 92 -40.48 0.20 17.27
N LEU A 93 -39.95 0.11 18.50
CA LEU A 93 -38.51 0.12 18.75
C LEU A 93 -37.80 -1.12 18.17
N VAL A 94 -38.40 -2.31 18.34
CA VAL A 94 -37.87 -3.57 17.78
C VAL A 94 -37.90 -3.54 16.25
N GLY A 95 -39.00 -3.05 15.64
CA GLY A 95 -39.10 -2.90 14.18
C GLY A 95 -38.02 -1.97 13.60
N LEU A 96 -37.76 -0.83 14.25
CA LEU A 96 -36.70 0.10 13.84
C LEU A 96 -35.31 -0.53 13.95
N ILE A 97 -35.05 -1.31 15.00
CA ILE A 97 -33.80 -2.05 15.18
C ILE A 97 -33.64 -3.08 14.04
N SER A 98 -34.66 -3.88 13.74
CA SER A 98 -34.61 -4.87 12.65
C SER A 98 -34.35 -4.26 11.26
N VAL A 99 -34.97 -3.11 10.96
CA VAL A 99 -34.75 -2.40 9.69
C VAL A 99 -33.31 -1.90 9.57
N ASP A 100 -32.75 -1.33 10.64
CA ASP A 100 -31.36 -0.86 10.63
C ASP A 100 -30.36 -2.01 10.48
N LEU A 101 -30.65 -3.16 11.09
CA LEU A 101 -29.80 -4.34 10.99
C LEU A 101 -29.83 -4.95 9.58
N LEU A 102 -31.00 -4.98 8.95
CA LEU A 102 -31.15 -5.38 7.54
C LEU A 102 -30.41 -4.40 6.62
N TYR A 103 -30.52 -3.09 6.89
CA TYR A 103 -29.80 -2.06 6.15
C TYR A 103 -28.27 -2.19 6.30
N ALA A 104 -27.78 -2.41 7.52
CA ALA A 104 -26.37 -2.64 7.81
C ALA A 104 -25.85 -3.92 7.13
N TRP A 105 -26.63 -5.01 7.15
CA TRP A 105 -26.31 -6.24 6.44
C TRP A 105 -26.23 -6.02 4.92
N TYR A 106 -27.21 -5.33 4.34
CA TYR A 106 -27.24 -4.99 2.92
C TYR A 106 -26.02 -4.12 2.53
N ARG A 107 -25.72 -3.07 3.30
CA ARG A 107 -24.55 -2.21 3.12
C ARG A 107 -23.24 -3.00 3.17
N ASN A 108 -23.08 -3.86 4.18
CA ASN A 108 -21.89 -4.70 4.32
C ASN A 108 -21.70 -5.63 3.12
N ARG A 109 -22.78 -6.27 2.66
CA ARG A 109 -22.74 -7.15 1.49
C ARG A 109 -22.43 -6.39 0.20
N CYS A 110 -22.97 -5.19 0.02
CA CYS A 110 -22.62 -4.31 -1.09
C CYS A 110 -21.13 -3.90 -1.05
N ASN A 111 -20.63 -3.52 0.12
CA ASN A 111 -19.22 -3.15 0.30
C ASN A 111 -18.28 -4.33 0.02
N GLU A 112 -18.59 -5.53 0.49
CA GLU A 112 -17.80 -6.74 0.20
C GLU A 112 -17.81 -7.08 -1.30
N ARG A 113 -18.96 -6.94 -1.96
CA ARG A 113 -19.06 -7.11 -3.41
C ARG A 113 -18.19 -6.11 -4.16
N LEU A 114 -18.29 -4.83 -3.84
CA LEU A 114 -17.52 -3.76 -4.48
C LEU A 114 -16.02 -3.94 -4.29
N LEU A 115 -15.62 -4.34 -3.08
CA LEU A 115 -14.23 -4.67 -2.76
C LEU A 115 -13.72 -5.85 -3.59
N ASN A 116 -14.48 -6.95 -3.67
CA ASN A 116 -14.10 -8.11 -4.46
C ASN A 116 -14.02 -7.77 -5.96
N GLU A 117 -14.98 -7.00 -6.48
CA GLU A 117 -14.95 -6.50 -7.86
C GLU A 117 -13.72 -5.61 -8.12
N THR A 118 -13.31 -4.81 -7.13
CA THR A 118 -12.12 -3.95 -7.23
C THR A 118 -10.84 -4.77 -7.24
N VAL A 119 -10.71 -5.77 -6.37
CA VAL A 119 -9.56 -6.69 -6.38
C VAL A 119 -9.53 -7.50 -7.68
N GLU A 120 -10.67 -7.94 -8.18
CA GLU A 120 -10.77 -8.67 -9.44
C GLU A 120 -10.31 -7.84 -10.63
N LYS A 121 -10.82 -6.61 -10.77
CA LYS A 121 -10.44 -5.69 -11.85
C LYS A 121 -9.06 -5.07 -11.67
N GLY A 122 -8.54 -5.06 -10.43
CA GLY A 122 -7.37 -4.27 -10.07
C GLY A 122 -7.62 -2.76 -10.15
N THR A 123 -6.67 -1.99 -9.63
CA THR A 123 -6.61 -0.54 -9.79
C THR A 123 -5.96 -0.18 -11.11
N ARG A 124 -6.40 0.92 -11.71
CA ARG A 124 -5.76 1.53 -12.88
C ARG A 124 -5.19 2.89 -12.50
N PRO A 125 -3.99 2.95 -11.89
CA PRO A 125 -3.39 4.21 -11.51
C PRO A 125 -3.15 5.10 -12.75
N GLU A 126 -3.40 6.40 -12.59
CA GLU A 126 -3.21 7.39 -13.64
C GLU A 126 -1.72 7.56 -13.99
N ILE A 127 -1.42 7.58 -15.29
CA ILE A 127 -0.08 7.83 -15.80
C ILE A 127 -0.01 9.32 -16.13
N ASN A 128 0.53 10.11 -15.21
CA ASN A 128 0.62 11.58 -15.34
C ASN A 128 1.77 12.03 -16.25
N VAL A 129 2.11 11.23 -17.26
CA VAL A 129 3.18 11.49 -18.23
C VAL A 129 2.58 11.39 -19.61
N LEU A 130 2.78 12.43 -20.42
CA LEU A 130 2.28 12.45 -21.79
C LEU A 130 3.02 11.39 -22.62
N GLY A 131 2.32 10.71 -23.53
CA GLY A 131 2.88 9.57 -24.27
C GLY A 131 4.13 9.90 -25.09
N TYR A 132 4.30 11.16 -25.50
CA TYR A 132 5.51 11.63 -26.18
C TYR A 132 6.70 11.82 -25.23
N GLU A 133 6.48 11.99 -23.93
CA GLU A 133 7.54 12.10 -22.91
C GLU A 133 8.00 10.73 -22.38
N LEU A 134 7.27 9.66 -22.72
CA LEU A 134 7.57 8.34 -22.22
C LEU A 134 8.73 7.67 -22.99
N VAL A 135 9.77 7.29 -22.27
CA VAL A 135 10.82 6.39 -22.78
C VAL A 135 10.41 4.94 -22.57
N SER A 136 10.36 4.18 -23.67
CA SER A 136 9.95 2.77 -23.63
C SER A 136 11.05 1.91 -23.01
N ARG A 137 10.70 1.12 -21.98
CA ARG A 137 11.61 0.15 -21.32
C ARG A 137 10.95 -1.22 -21.22
N PRO A 138 10.70 -1.90 -22.36
CA PRO A 138 9.85 -3.09 -22.42
C PRO A 138 10.37 -4.23 -21.55
N LEU A 139 11.70 -4.43 -21.49
CA LEU A 139 12.31 -5.46 -20.65
C LEU A 139 12.02 -5.25 -19.14
N VAL A 140 12.01 -3.99 -18.68
CA VAL A 140 11.68 -3.66 -17.28
C VAL A 140 10.18 -3.87 -17.05
N VAL A 141 9.34 -3.38 -17.95
CA VAL A 141 7.87 -3.55 -17.89
C VAL A 141 7.49 -5.03 -17.88
N ASP A 142 8.08 -5.86 -18.74
CA ASP A 142 7.83 -7.30 -18.78
C ASP A 142 8.27 -8.02 -17.50
N ARG A 143 9.39 -7.59 -16.90
CA ARG A 143 9.82 -8.09 -15.59
C ARG A 143 8.81 -7.72 -14.50
N LEU A 144 8.31 -6.49 -14.50
CA LEU A 144 7.28 -6.03 -13.55
C LEU A 144 5.95 -6.78 -13.75
N LYS A 145 5.55 -7.04 -15.00
CA LYS A 145 4.34 -7.83 -15.32
C LYS A 145 4.42 -9.25 -14.77
N LYS A 146 5.60 -9.89 -14.83
CA LYS A 146 5.82 -11.21 -14.21
C LYS A 146 5.60 -11.19 -12.70
N ILE A 147 6.00 -10.11 -12.03
CA ILE A 147 5.78 -9.92 -10.58
C ILE A 147 4.31 -9.72 -10.26
N PHE A 148 3.63 -8.92 -11.08
CA PHE A 148 2.20 -8.61 -10.92
C PHE A 148 1.28 -9.77 -11.30
N GLN A 149 1.83 -10.82 -11.90
CA GLN A 149 1.12 -12.05 -12.24
C GLN A 149 1.76 -13.26 -11.54
N PRO A 150 1.66 -13.33 -10.20
CA PRO A 150 2.25 -14.43 -9.44
C PRO A 150 1.60 -15.76 -9.82
N HIS A 151 2.41 -16.82 -9.81
CA HIS A 151 1.90 -18.19 -9.95
C HIS A 151 1.25 -18.67 -8.64
N ARG A 152 0.51 -19.79 -8.70
CA ARG A 152 -0.20 -20.44 -7.57
C ARG A 152 0.58 -20.51 -6.27
N ASN A 153 1.86 -20.83 -6.42
CA ASN A 153 2.77 -21.12 -5.33
C ASN A 153 3.78 -20.00 -5.12
N HIS A 154 3.54 -18.77 -5.59
CA HIS A 154 4.49 -17.68 -5.39
C HIS A 154 4.63 -17.39 -3.89
N PHE A 155 5.86 -17.35 -3.38
CA PHE A 155 6.14 -17.24 -1.94
C PHE A 155 7.14 -16.11 -1.62
N PHE A 156 7.36 -15.19 -2.55
CA PHE A 156 8.25 -14.06 -2.33
C PHE A 156 7.52 -12.74 -2.44
N ASN A 157 7.80 -11.86 -1.49
CA ASN A 157 7.46 -10.45 -1.66
C ASN A 157 8.57 -9.74 -2.43
N HIS A 158 8.22 -8.63 -3.09
CA HIS A 158 9.12 -7.92 -3.98
C HIS A 158 9.42 -6.51 -3.46
N MET A 159 10.62 -6.04 -3.80
CA MET A 159 11.04 -4.67 -3.58
C MET A 159 11.53 -4.10 -4.92
N ILE A 160 10.98 -2.96 -5.31
CA ILE A 160 11.46 -2.16 -6.42
C ILE A 160 12.14 -0.93 -5.84
N TYR A 161 13.41 -0.79 -6.17
CA TYR A 161 14.26 0.29 -5.71
C TYR A 161 14.84 1.04 -6.91
N GLY A 162 15.29 2.25 -6.69
CA GLY A 162 16.00 3.08 -7.65
C GLY A 162 15.89 4.53 -7.24
N GLU A 163 16.84 5.35 -7.61
CA GLU A 163 16.87 6.73 -7.14
C GLU A 163 15.68 7.59 -7.62
N PRO A 164 15.37 8.71 -6.94
CA PRO A 164 14.35 9.65 -7.39
C PRO A 164 14.53 10.06 -8.85
N GLY A 165 13.44 10.11 -9.61
CA GLY A 165 13.48 10.51 -11.01
C GLY A 165 13.90 9.42 -12.00
N SER A 166 14.06 8.14 -11.60
CA SER A 166 14.41 7.04 -12.54
C SER A 166 13.24 6.41 -13.30
N GLY A 167 12.00 6.92 -13.11
CA GLY A 167 10.80 6.42 -13.80
C GLY A 167 10.12 5.21 -13.15
N LYS A 168 10.50 4.79 -11.93
CA LYS A 168 9.90 3.66 -11.18
C LYS A 168 8.38 3.68 -11.16
N THR A 169 7.79 4.76 -10.65
CA THR A 169 6.34 4.92 -10.53
C THR A 169 5.68 4.81 -11.89
N THR A 170 6.21 5.49 -12.91
CA THR A 170 5.67 5.44 -14.28
C THR A 170 5.69 4.02 -14.85
N LEU A 171 6.82 3.32 -14.78
CA LEU A 171 6.96 1.95 -15.31
C LEU A 171 6.07 0.96 -14.56
N THR A 172 5.95 1.13 -13.24
CA THR A 172 5.11 0.27 -12.38
C THR A 172 3.62 0.50 -12.68
N ARG A 173 3.19 1.74 -12.87
CA ARG A 173 1.81 2.06 -13.26
C ARG A 173 1.48 1.51 -14.65
N ILE A 174 2.39 1.61 -15.62
CA ILE A 174 2.24 1.00 -16.95
C ILE A 174 2.07 -0.51 -16.81
N ALA A 175 2.99 -1.19 -16.13
CA ALA A 175 2.92 -2.64 -15.95
C ALA A 175 1.64 -3.06 -15.20
N SER A 176 1.20 -2.31 -14.19
CA SER A 176 -0.07 -2.56 -13.48
C SER A 176 -1.28 -2.42 -14.41
N ASN A 177 -1.31 -1.37 -15.24
CA ASN A 177 -2.38 -1.11 -16.19
C ASN A 177 -2.44 -2.16 -17.31
N GLU A 178 -1.29 -2.60 -17.81
CA GLU A 178 -1.19 -3.66 -18.81
C GLU A 178 -1.61 -5.04 -18.28
N VAL A 179 -1.33 -5.34 -17.01
CA VAL A 179 -1.83 -6.56 -16.35
C VAL A 179 -3.35 -6.48 -16.20
N GLY A 180 -3.85 -5.34 -15.72
CA GLY A 180 -5.27 -4.97 -15.79
C GLY A 180 -6.24 -5.81 -14.94
N HIS A 181 -5.75 -6.69 -14.07
CA HIS A 181 -6.55 -7.48 -13.13
C HIS A 181 -5.71 -7.91 -11.91
N GLY A 182 -6.32 -8.01 -10.73
CA GLY A 182 -5.64 -8.57 -9.55
C GLY A 182 -4.51 -7.73 -8.94
N VAL A 183 -4.29 -6.49 -9.39
CA VAL A 183 -3.24 -5.59 -8.86
C VAL A 183 -3.90 -4.40 -8.18
N ILE A 184 -3.64 -4.20 -6.89
CA ILE A 184 -4.07 -3.02 -6.13
C ILE A 184 -2.87 -2.10 -5.90
N TYR A 185 -2.96 -0.87 -6.39
CA TYR A 185 -1.91 0.14 -6.30
C TYR A 185 -2.27 1.17 -5.24
N VAL A 186 -1.43 1.29 -4.22
CA VAL A 186 -1.58 2.23 -3.11
C VAL A 186 -0.41 3.21 -3.16
N ASP A 187 -0.68 4.47 -3.51
CA ASP A 187 0.31 5.54 -3.39
C ASP A 187 0.34 6.05 -1.94
N VAL A 188 1.48 5.90 -1.27
CA VAL A 188 1.62 6.32 0.13
C VAL A 188 1.72 7.85 0.19
N PRO A 189 0.79 8.55 0.86
CA PRO A 189 0.79 10.02 0.93
C PRO A 189 1.94 10.53 1.80
N ALA A 190 2.31 11.81 1.60
CA ALA A 190 3.30 12.49 2.44
C ALA A 190 2.78 12.78 3.85
N ASN A 191 1.46 12.95 4.00
CA ASN A 191 0.77 13.06 5.27
C ASN A 191 0.20 11.70 5.68
N PHE A 192 0.70 11.15 6.79
CA PHE A 192 0.28 9.83 7.24
C PHE A 192 -1.21 9.75 7.61
N ASN A 193 -1.80 10.83 8.12
CA ASN A 193 -3.22 10.82 8.49
C ASN A 193 -4.13 10.51 7.28
N GLU A 194 -3.62 10.68 6.07
CA GLU A 194 -4.30 10.37 4.82
C GLU A 194 -4.01 8.95 4.31
N PHE A 195 -3.12 8.17 4.92
CA PHE A 195 -2.76 6.83 4.45
C PHE A 195 -3.95 5.87 4.51
N GLY A 196 -4.74 5.92 5.58
CA GLY A 196 -5.98 5.14 5.68
C GLY A 196 -6.96 5.46 4.55
N GLU A 197 -7.11 6.74 4.25
CA GLU A 197 -7.96 7.24 3.16
C GLU A 197 -7.41 6.85 1.78
N ALA A 198 -6.10 6.96 1.54
CA ALA A 198 -5.45 6.57 0.30
C ALA A 198 -5.59 5.07 0.02
N PHE A 199 -5.33 4.23 1.02
CA PHE A 199 -5.52 2.79 0.92
C PHE A 199 -7.01 2.48 0.67
N ARG A 200 -7.91 3.06 1.45
CA ARG A 200 -9.35 2.88 1.29
C ARG A 200 -9.82 3.21 -0.13
N LYS A 201 -9.37 4.34 -0.69
CA LYS A 201 -9.68 4.74 -2.08
C LYS A 201 -9.17 3.70 -3.07
N ALA A 202 -7.95 3.21 -2.91
CA ALA A 202 -7.35 2.20 -3.79
C ALA A 202 -8.18 0.89 -3.83
N ILE A 203 -8.75 0.47 -2.71
CA ILE A 203 -9.60 -0.74 -2.65
C ILE A 203 -11.10 -0.46 -2.80
N ASN A 204 -11.48 0.78 -3.10
CA ASN A 204 -12.87 1.26 -3.20
C ASN A 204 -13.75 0.82 -2.00
N PHE A 205 -13.17 0.86 -0.80
CA PHE A 205 -13.82 0.42 0.42
C PHE A 205 -14.50 1.59 1.11
N ARG A 206 -15.64 1.35 1.77
CA ARG A 206 -16.28 2.36 2.63
C ARG A 206 -16.11 1.90 4.08
N PHE A 207 -15.53 2.76 4.92
CA PHE A 207 -15.40 2.51 6.35
C PHE A 207 -16.70 2.69 7.12
N ASP A 208 -17.81 2.97 6.44
CA ASP A 208 -19.15 2.71 6.97
C ASP A 208 -19.07 1.31 7.55
N GLU A 209 -19.00 1.25 8.88
CA GLU A 209 -18.35 0.17 9.60
C GLU A 209 -18.97 -1.14 9.09
N ARG A 210 -18.29 -2.28 9.30
CA ARG A 210 -19.12 -3.40 9.71
C ARG A 210 -19.79 -2.89 10.97
N ILE A 211 -20.95 -2.26 10.81
CA ILE A 211 -21.79 -1.80 11.88
C ILE A 211 -22.13 -3.14 12.49
N SER A 212 -21.32 -3.54 13.47
CA SER A 212 -21.50 -4.84 14.05
C SER A 212 -22.90 -4.73 14.62
N PHE A 213 -23.73 -5.71 14.29
CA PHE A 213 -25.10 -5.78 14.75
C PHE A 213 -25.18 -5.41 16.24
N THR A 214 -24.21 -5.92 16.99
CA THR A 214 -23.93 -5.62 18.40
C THR A 214 -23.58 -4.16 18.69
N GLU A 215 -22.74 -3.47 17.91
CA GLU A 215 -22.38 -2.07 18.18
C GLU A 215 -23.49 -1.08 17.85
N GLN A 216 -24.28 -1.29 16.78
CA GLN A 216 -25.48 -0.46 16.52
C GLN A 216 -26.53 -0.65 17.61
N LEU A 217 -26.73 -1.90 18.02
CA LEU A 217 -27.64 -2.27 19.09
C LEU A 217 -27.18 -1.68 20.43
N MET A 218 -25.88 -1.74 20.75
CA MET A 218 -25.31 -1.17 21.98
C MET A 218 -25.36 0.37 21.98
N ARG A 219 -25.12 1.04 20.85
CA ARG A 219 -25.28 2.50 20.75
C ARG A 219 -26.72 2.94 20.97
N LYS A 220 -27.71 2.21 20.43
CA LYS A 220 -29.14 2.52 20.58
C LYS A 220 -29.74 2.12 21.93
N ILE A 221 -29.33 0.99 22.51
CA ILE A 221 -29.90 0.46 23.76
C ILE A 221 -29.17 0.98 25.00
N LEU A 222 -27.84 1.12 24.94
CA LEU A 222 -27.01 1.37 26.13
C LEU A 222 -26.48 2.80 26.25
N GLY A 223 -26.63 3.63 25.20
CA GLY A 223 -26.10 5.02 25.18
C GLY A 223 -24.57 5.12 25.32
N LYS A 224 -23.84 3.99 25.34
CA LYS A 224 -22.38 3.97 25.46
C LYS A 224 -21.75 4.26 24.10
N THR A 225 -21.11 5.41 23.99
CA THR A 225 -19.97 5.57 23.09
C THR A 225 -18.85 4.72 23.64
N ASN A 226 -18.72 3.48 23.17
CA ASN A 226 -17.56 2.66 23.53
C ASN A 226 -16.29 3.44 23.18
N ASP A 227 -15.39 3.54 24.15
CA ASP A 227 -14.00 3.92 23.93
C ASP A 227 -13.49 3.13 22.73
N LYS A 228 -13.27 3.88 21.64
CA LYS A 228 -12.81 3.38 20.35
C LYS A 228 -11.69 2.38 20.60
N LEU A 229 -11.90 1.11 20.25
CA LEU A 229 -10.81 0.29 19.73
C LEU A 229 -10.29 1.07 18.51
N LYS A 230 -9.27 1.91 18.72
CA LYS A 230 -8.61 2.78 17.74
C LYS A 230 -7.83 1.95 16.71
N VAL A 231 -8.46 0.92 16.14
CA VAL A 231 -7.93 0.25 14.95
C VAL A 231 -7.90 1.32 13.87
N SER A 232 -6.69 1.67 13.45
CA SER A 232 -6.43 2.70 12.45
C SER A 232 -7.15 2.35 11.14
N GLU A 233 -7.52 3.36 10.37
CA GLU A 233 -8.25 3.16 9.11
C GLU A 233 -7.51 2.23 8.14
N TRP A 234 -6.19 2.39 8.03
CA TRP A 234 -5.38 1.56 7.15
C TRP A 234 -5.34 0.08 7.58
N GLU A 235 -5.34 -0.23 8.89
CA GLU A 235 -5.42 -1.62 9.37
C GLU A 235 -6.75 -2.27 8.98
N ARG A 236 -7.85 -1.49 9.03
CA ARG A 236 -9.17 -1.97 8.60
C ARG A 236 -9.17 -2.24 7.09
N ALA A 237 -8.58 -1.34 6.30
CA ALA A 237 -8.43 -1.54 4.85
C ALA A 237 -7.61 -2.78 4.53
N LEU A 238 -6.47 -2.99 5.21
CA LEU A 238 -5.63 -4.17 5.04
C LEU A 238 -6.38 -5.47 5.39
N LYS A 239 -7.09 -5.49 6.53
CA LYS A 239 -7.95 -6.65 6.91
C LYS A 239 -9.03 -6.93 5.86
N ALA A 240 -9.65 -5.89 5.30
CA ALA A 240 -10.64 -6.04 4.24
C ALA A 240 -10.01 -6.62 2.98
N PHE A 241 -8.88 -6.06 2.54
CA PHE A 241 -8.11 -6.54 1.39
C PHE A 241 -7.71 -8.01 1.54
N LYS A 242 -7.22 -8.44 2.72
CA LYS A 242 -6.88 -9.85 2.99
C LYS A 242 -8.05 -10.81 2.76
N ARG A 243 -9.27 -10.41 3.14
CA ARG A 243 -10.47 -11.22 2.89
C ARG A 243 -10.79 -11.30 1.40
N ALA A 244 -10.75 -10.18 0.71
CA ALA A 244 -10.98 -10.13 -0.73
C ALA A 244 -9.92 -10.89 -1.52
N GLY A 245 -8.66 -10.86 -1.07
CA GLY A 245 -7.57 -11.63 -1.67
C GLY A 245 -7.75 -13.14 -1.53
N ALA A 246 -8.30 -13.60 -0.41
CA ALA A 246 -8.68 -15.02 -0.26
C ALA A 246 -9.77 -15.43 -1.27
N VAL A 247 -10.78 -14.58 -1.49
CA VAL A 247 -11.83 -14.80 -2.50
C VAL A 247 -11.24 -14.81 -3.92
N TYR A 248 -10.42 -13.81 -4.25
CA TYR A 248 -9.74 -13.73 -5.54
C TYR A 248 -8.89 -14.97 -5.80
N LYS A 249 -8.11 -15.41 -4.82
CA LYS A 249 -7.29 -16.62 -4.93
C LYS A 249 -8.11 -17.88 -5.14
N ALA A 250 -9.21 -18.04 -4.41
CA ALA A 250 -10.11 -19.20 -4.60
C ALA A 250 -10.68 -19.23 -6.03
N LYS A 251 -10.98 -18.06 -6.61
CA LYS A 251 -11.54 -17.93 -7.96
C LYS A 251 -10.50 -18.11 -9.07
N HIS A 252 -9.33 -17.47 -8.96
CA HIS A 252 -8.33 -17.44 -10.03
C HIS A 252 -7.19 -18.44 -9.83
N ASN A 253 -7.15 -19.13 -8.70
CA ASN A 253 -6.06 -20.00 -8.29
C ASN A 253 -4.70 -19.28 -8.41
N LYS A 254 -4.64 -18.02 -8.00
CA LYS A 254 -3.42 -17.21 -7.85
C LYS A 254 -3.73 -16.04 -6.91
N PRO A 255 -2.79 -15.63 -6.04
CA PRO A 255 -3.02 -14.48 -5.17
C PRO A 255 -3.09 -13.17 -5.97
N PRO A 256 -3.84 -12.16 -5.52
CA PRO A 256 -3.69 -10.80 -6.04
C PRO A 256 -2.40 -10.15 -5.51
N VAL A 257 -2.02 -9.04 -6.10
CA VAL A 257 -0.84 -8.24 -5.73
C VAL A 257 -1.27 -6.90 -5.15
N ILE A 258 -0.63 -6.48 -4.07
CA ILE A 258 -0.70 -5.12 -3.56
C ILE A 258 0.64 -4.42 -3.73
N VAL A 259 0.61 -3.24 -4.33
CA VAL A 259 1.77 -2.38 -4.59
C VAL A 259 1.67 -1.19 -3.65
N TYR A 260 2.66 -1.01 -2.79
CA TYR A 260 2.82 0.19 -1.98
C TYR A 260 3.90 1.07 -2.62
N ASP A 261 3.49 2.17 -3.24
CA ASP A 261 4.39 3.14 -3.84
C ASP A 261 4.81 4.22 -2.84
N ASN A 262 6.00 4.78 -3.02
CA ASN A 262 6.57 5.82 -2.18
C ASN A 262 6.73 5.46 -0.69
N VAL A 263 7.04 4.20 -0.36
CA VAL A 263 7.13 3.75 1.04
C VAL A 263 8.26 4.40 1.85
N GLY A 264 9.23 5.05 1.18
CA GLY A 264 10.24 5.89 1.84
C GLY A 264 9.64 6.97 2.74
N ARG A 265 8.46 7.48 2.36
CA ARG A 265 7.71 8.46 3.16
C ARG A 265 7.35 7.95 4.56
N LEU A 266 7.19 6.63 4.73
CA LEU A 266 6.91 6.01 6.03
C LEU A 266 8.16 5.93 6.90
N VAL A 267 9.34 5.65 6.34
CA VAL A 267 10.57 5.48 7.14
C VAL A 267 10.91 6.72 7.93
N ASN A 268 10.71 7.91 7.34
CA ASN A 268 11.11 9.16 7.98
C ASN A 268 10.11 9.64 9.05
N LYS A 269 8.82 9.36 8.89
CA LYS A 269 7.76 9.88 9.78
C LYS A 269 7.13 8.84 10.70
N ASN A 270 6.93 7.61 10.21
CA ASN A 270 6.19 6.54 10.89
C ASN A 270 6.80 5.16 10.58
N PRO A 271 8.05 4.89 11.01
CA PRO A 271 8.76 3.66 10.68
C PRO A 271 8.05 2.39 11.21
N GLU A 272 7.31 2.50 12.31
CA GLU A 272 6.53 1.40 12.91
C GLU A 272 5.46 0.84 11.95
N ILE A 273 4.93 1.68 11.06
CA ILE A 273 3.88 1.25 10.13
C ILE A 273 4.48 0.45 8.99
N LEU A 274 5.63 0.89 8.48
CA LEU A 274 6.38 0.09 7.52
C LEU A 274 6.74 -1.27 8.13
N ASP A 275 7.15 -1.28 9.40
CA ASP A 275 7.44 -2.48 10.14
C ASP A 275 6.21 -3.42 10.20
N ILE A 276 5.01 -2.89 10.53
CA ILE A 276 3.78 -3.69 10.53
C ILE A 276 3.42 -4.20 9.12
N LEU A 277 3.55 -3.38 8.08
CA LEU A 277 3.27 -3.80 6.70
C LEU A 277 4.24 -4.90 6.24
N GLN A 278 5.49 -4.84 6.67
CA GLN A 278 6.48 -5.88 6.41
C GLN A 278 6.15 -7.17 7.16
N ASP A 279 5.83 -7.07 8.45
CA ASP A 279 5.52 -8.23 9.27
C ASP A 279 4.23 -8.91 8.76
N ASP A 280 3.20 -8.14 8.38
CA ASP A 280 1.99 -8.69 7.74
C ASP A 280 2.29 -9.33 6.38
N ALA A 281 3.13 -8.70 5.56
CA ALA A 281 3.52 -9.25 4.27
C ALA A 281 4.31 -10.57 4.42
N LYS A 282 5.14 -10.69 5.47
CA LYS A 282 5.87 -11.92 5.82
C LYS A 282 4.89 -13.02 6.25
N ASP A 283 4.01 -12.73 7.20
CA ASP A 283 3.03 -13.71 7.71
C ASP A 283 2.09 -14.18 6.59
N ASN A 284 1.74 -13.26 5.70
CA ASN A 284 0.90 -13.55 4.54
C ASN A 284 1.60 -14.43 3.49
N VAL A 285 2.93 -14.54 3.46
CA VAL A 285 3.61 -15.50 2.56
C VAL A 285 3.21 -16.94 2.89
N ASP A 286 2.98 -17.27 4.16
CA ASP A 286 2.58 -18.61 4.56
C ASP A 286 1.10 -18.87 4.23
N ASP A 287 0.23 -17.89 4.51
CA ASP A 287 -1.20 -17.93 4.16
C ASP A 287 -1.46 -17.83 2.64
N ARG A 288 -0.51 -17.22 1.91
CA ARG A 288 -0.55 -16.90 0.48
C ARG A 288 -1.84 -16.20 0.08
N LYS A 289 -2.37 -15.24 0.85
CA LYS A 289 -3.64 -14.56 0.51
C LYS A 289 -3.45 -13.47 -0.54
N TYR A 290 -2.26 -12.87 -0.60
CA TYR A 290 -1.86 -11.86 -1.56
C TYR A 290 -0.33 -11.82 -1.70
N ILE A 291 0.24 -11.02 -2.62
CA ILE A 291 1.69 -10.74 -2.71
C ILE A 291 1.93 -9.25 -2.51
N THR A 292 2.99 -8.88 -1.79
CA THR A 292 3.35 -7.48 -1.56
C THR A 292 4.49 -7.03 -2.46
N VAL A 293 4.37 -5.83 -3.03
CA VAL A 293 5.43 -5.13 -3.74
C VAL A 293 5.62 -3.77 -3.09
N PHE A 294 6.82 -3.52 -2.57
CA PHE A 294 7.20 -2.22 -2.02
C PHE A 294 8.01 -1.43 -3.06
N ILE A 295 7.74 -0.13 -3.21
CA ILE A 295 8.50 0.75 -4.10
C ILE A 295 9.08 1.90 -3.30
N SER A 296 10.40 2.06 -3.37
CA SER A 296 11.11 3.14 -2.67
C SER A 296 12.11 3.83 -3.57
N SER A 297 12.24 5.14 -3.38
CA SER A 297 13.37 5.93 -3.90
C SER A 297 14.47 6.13 -2.86
N GLU A 298 14.20 5.81 -1.59
CA GLU A 298 15.13 5.97 -0.48
C GLU A 298 15.84 4.66 -0.17
N TRP A 299 17.17 4.71 -0.15
CA TRP A 299 18.05 3.57 0.15
C TRP A 299 17.87 3.04 1.58
N ASN A 300 17.44 3.90 2.52
CA ASN A 300 17.16 3.53 3.90
C ASN A 300 16.07 2.46 4.00
N VAL A 301 15.16 2.40 3.01
CA VAL A 301 14.10 1.40 2.98
C VAL A 301 14.69 0.00 2.76
N PRO A 302 15.39 -0.32 1.64
CA PRO A 302 16.07 -1.60 1.49
C PRO A 302 16.94 -2.00 2.68
N ARG A 303 17.72 -1.07 3.25
CA ARG A 303 18.55 -1.36 4.43
C ARG A 303 17.73 -1.77 5.64
N ARG A 304 16.66 -1.03 5.94
CA ARG A 304 15.74 -1.37 7.04
C ARG A 304 15.05 -2.71 6.79
N MET A 305 14.67 -2.98 5.54
CA MET A 305 14.06 -4.25 5.13
C MET A 305 15.03 -5.44 5.34
N GLN A 306 16.31 -5.26 5.01
CA GLN A 306 17.35 -6.27 5.16
C GLN A 306 17.67 -6.58 6.62
N ALA A 307 17.66 -5.56 7.49
CA ALA A 307 17.91 -5.73 8.92
C ALA A 307 16.80 -6.51 9.66
N ARG A 308 15.68 -6.80 9.00
CA ARG A 308 14.51 -7.47 9.58
C ARG A 308 14.29 -8.85 8.98
N SER A 309 13.59 -9.69 9.73
CA SER A 309 13.24 -11.06 9.32
C SER A 309 12.40 -11.13 8.02
N TYR A 310 11.80 -10.02 7.61
CA TYR A 310 11.12 -9.87 6.32
C TYR A 310 11.99 -10.29 5.13
N CYS A 311 13.29 -9.99 5.17
CA CYS A 311 14.22 -10.31 4.09
C CYS A 311 14.33 -11.81 3.79
N SER A 312 13.99 -12.69 4.74
CA SER A 312 13.98 -14.15 4.53
C SER A 312 12.94 -14.62 3.52
N ARG A 313 11.89 -13.82 3.27
CA ARG A 313 10.81 -14.11 2.33
C ARG A 313 10.70 -13.05 1.22
N ALA A 314 11.70 -12.19 1.08
CA ALA A 314 11.78 -11.20 0.02
C ALA A 314 12.70 -11.71 -1.11
N GLU A 315 12.30 -11.51 -2.36
CA GLU A 315 13.20 -11.73 -3.50
C GLU A 315 14.25 -10.60 -3.56
N LYS A 316 15.33 -10.85 -4.32
CA LYS A 316 16.36 -9.83 -4.56
C LYS A 316 15.70 -8.52 -5.07
N PRO A 317 15.97 -7.36 -4.45
CA PRO A 317 15.43 -6.09 -4.90
C PRO A 317 15.70 -5.85 -6.39
N ILE A 318 14.70 -5.31 -7.07
CA ILE A 318 14.79 -4.92 -8.47
C ILE A 318 15.16 -3.46 -8.52
N GLU A 319 16.32 -3.18 -9.10
CA GLU A 319 16.79 -1.83 -9.30
C GLU A 319 16.33 -1.30 -10.65
N ILE A 320 15.62 -0.18 -10.64
CA ILE A 320 15.31 0.63 -11.82
C ILE A 320 16.23 1.84 -11.76
N GLY A 321 17.37 1.71 -12.42
CA GLY A 321 18.34 2.77 -12.59
C GLY A 321 18.03 3.67 -13.79
N ASP A 322 19.02 4.51 -14.10
CA ASP A 322 18.99 5.44 -15.23
C ASP A 322 18.77 4.74 -16.57
N LEU A 323 18.49 5.57 -17.57
CA LEU A 323 18.53 5.19 -18.97
C LEU A 323 19.98 4.93 -19.39
N SER A 324 20.14 3.98 -20.31
CA SER A 324 21.36 3.80 -21.09
C SER A 324 21.65 5.05 -21.93
N ARG A 325 22.89 5.17 -22.46
CA ARG A 325 23.24 6.28 -23.36
C ARG A 325 22.32 6.28 -24.58
N GLU A 326 22.03 5.11 -25.12
CA GLU A 326 21.15 4.93 -26.28
C GLU A 326 19.71 5.38 -25.98
N GLU A 327 19.14 4.93 -24.86
CA GLU A 327 17.79 5.35 -24.42
C GLU A 327 17.74 6.87 -24.14
N SER A 328 18.81 7.44 -23.58
CA SER A 328 18.89 8.86 -23.23
C SER A 328 19.01 9.74 -24.47
N LEU A 329 19.83 9.36 -25.43
CA LEU A 329 19.99 10.08 -26.69
C LEU A 329 18.73 9.95 -27.56
N ASP A 330 18.09 8.78 -27.60
CA ASP A 330 16.79 8.62 -28.26
C ASP A 330 15.74 9.57 -27.65
N TYR A 331 15.70 9.68 -26.32
CA TYR A 331 14.85 10.64 -25.64
C TYR A 331 15.14 12.09 -26.06
N LEU A 332 16.39 12.55 -25.93
CA LEU A 332 16.74 13.94 -26.26
C LEU A 332 16.52 14.28 -27.74
N ILE A 333 16.89 13.38 -28.66
CA ILE A 333 16.86 13.62 -30.10
C ILE A 333 15.45 13.43 -30.68
N ASN A 334 14.80 12.32 -30.35
CA ASN A 334 13.54 11.92 -30.99
C ASN A 334 12.31 12.33 -30.19
N LYS A 335 12.38 12.40 -28.86
CA LYS A 335 11.24 12.84 -28.02
C LYS A 335 11.26 14.34 -27.77
N CYS A 336 12.41 14.90 -27.38
CA CYS A 336 12.55 16.34 -27.14
C CYS A 336 12.84 17.14 -28.41
N GLY A 337 13.29 16.48 -29.50
CA GLY A 337 13.57 17.15 -30.77
C GLY A 337 14.87 17.95 -30.78
N ILE A 338 15.81 17.66 -29.87
CA ILE A 338 17.12 18.32 -29.77
C ILE A 338 18.04 17.78 -30.87
N LYS A 339 17.81 18.25 -32.09
CA LYS A 339 18.65 17.99 -33.26
C LYS A 339 18.65 19.20 -34.16
N THR A 340 19.81 19.52 -34.71
CA THR A 340 19.94 20.56 -35.73
C THR A 340 20.29 19.94 -37.07
N VAL A 341 20.02 20.64 -38.17
CA VAL A 341 20.45 20.19 -39.49
C VAL A 341 21.58 21.11 -39.95
N LYS A 342 22.82 20.61 -39.95
CA LYS A 342 23.99 21.33 -40.44
C LYS A 342 24.45 20.70 -41.76
N LYS A 343 24.46 21.49 -42.84
CA LYS A 343 24.92 21.06 -44.18
C LYS A 343 24.26 19.76 -44.66
N GLY A 344 22.95 19.61 -44.43
CA GLY A 344 22.18 18.43 -44.84
C GLY A 344 22.39 17.18 -43.98
N LYS A 345 23.14 17.25 -42.87
CA LYS A 345 23.29 16.17 -41.89
C LYS A 345 22.61 16.54 -40.56
N VAL A 346 21.99 15.55 -39.94
CA VAL A 346 21.47 15.67 -38.57
C VAL A 346 22.66 15.77 -37.63
N ASP A 347 22.72 16.87 -36.89
CA ASP A 347 23.70 17.13 -35.86
C ASP A 347 23.05 16.95 -34.49
N THR A 348 23.62 16.03 -33.72
CA THR A 348 23.18 15.61 -32.39
C THR A 348 24.17 16.04 -31.30
N SER A 349 25.18 16.85 -31.63
CA SER A 349 26.24 17.26 -30.69
C SER A 349 25.69 17.88 -29.40
N GLU A 350 24.64 18.69 -29.51
CA GLU A 350 24.02 19.36 -28.38
C GLU A 350 23.32 18.34 -27.45
N ALA A 351 22.62 17.36 -28.01
CA ALA A 351 22.02 16.27 -27.23
C ALA A 351 23.08 15.42 -26.53
N GLU A 352 24.22 15.17 -27.18
CA GLU A 352 25.35 14.47 -26.55
C GLU A 352 25.95 15.27 -25.41
N ARG A 353 26.16 16.60 -25.58
CA ARG A 353 26.63 17.48 -24.50
C ARG A 353 25.68 17.50 -23.31
N LEU A 354 24.37 17.57 -23.55
CA LEU A 354 23.37 17.53 -22.49
C LEU A 354 23.37 16.18 -21.76
N PHE A 355 23.50 15.06 -22.48
CA PHE A 355 23.64 13.74 -21.87
C PHE A 355 24.93 13.64 -21.05
N ASP A 356 26.06 14.12 -21.55
CA ASP A 356 27.33 14.06 -20.84
C ASP A 356 27.28 14.92 -19.56
N LEU A 357 26.48 16.00 -19.54
CA LEU A 357 26.30 16.89 -18.39
C LEU A 357 25.48 16.29 -17.24
N VAL A 358 24.42 15.51 -17.52
CA VAL A 358 23.50 15.00 -16.47
C VAL A 358 23.34 13.49 -16.44
N GLY A 359 23.94 12.77 -17.38
CA GLY A 359 23.82 11.33 -17.53
C GLY A 359 22.40 10.88 -17.93
N GLY A 360 22.06 9.64 -17.57
CA GLY A 360 20.82 8.99 -18.02
C GLY A 360 19.59 9.17 -17.13
N ARG A 361 19.64 10.05 -16.12
CA ARG A 361 18.52 10.25 -15.20
C ARG A 361 17.40 10.99 -15.90
N ILE A 362 16.27 10.32 -16.17
CA ILE A 362 15.19 10.89 -17.00
C ILE A 362 14.64 12.22 -16.47
N LEU A 363 14.56 12.42 -15.15
CA LEU A 363 14.14 13.71 -14.59
C LEU A 363 15.15 14.83 -14.86
N ASP A 364 16.45 14.54 -14.78
CA ASP A 364 17.50 15.52 -15.01
C ASP A 364 17.61 15.82 -16.52
N LEU A 365 17.54 14.79 -17.36
CA LEU A 365 17.43 14.91 -18.82
C LEU A 365 16.25 15.80 -19.23
N LYS A 366 15.07 15.60 -18.62
CA LYS A 366 13.90 16.45 -18.86
C LYS A 366 14.19 17.91 -18.46
N CYS A 367 14.75 18.12 -17.27
CA CYS A 367 15.07 19.45 -16.76
C CYS A 367 16.01 20.23 -17.69
N VAL A 368 17.09 19.59 -18.17
CA VAL A 368 18.03 20.26 -19.08
C VAL A 368 17.49 20.43 -20.49
N ALA A 369 16.67 19.49 -20.96
CA ALA A 369 15.99 19.60 -22.24
C ALA A 369 14.99 20.77 -22.25
N ASP A 370 14.18 20.91 -21.20
CA ASP A 370 13.20 21.99 -21.07
C ASP A 370 13.90 23.36 -21.08
N LYS A 371 14.97 23.55 -20.29
CA LYS A 371 15.77 24.79 -20.28
C LYS A 371 16.42 25.11 -21.63
N TYR A 372 16.97 24.10 -22.29
CA TYR A 372 17.57 24.26 -23.61
C TYR A 372 16.52 24.69 -24.64
N LEU A 373 15.34 24.08 -24.62
CA LEU A 373 14.23 24.42 -25.50
C LEU A 373 13.63 25.81 -25.21
N GLU A 374 13.76 26.30 -23.99
CA GLU A 374 13.43 27.68 -23.59
C GLU A 374 14.46 28.72 -24.08
N GLY A 375 15.58 28.27 -24.67
CA GLY A 375 16.61 29.12 -25.27
C GLY A 375 17.81 29.40 -24.37
N GLU A 376 17.94 28.74 -23.21
CA GLU A 376 19.17 28.81 -22.41
C GLU A 376 20.33 28.13 -23.16
N SER A 377 21.51 28.76 -23.14
CA SER A 377 22.71 28.13 -23.67
C SER A 377 23.19 27.01 -22.75
N ILE A 378 23.86 26.00 -23.32
CA ILE A 378 24.38 24.87 -22.53
C ILE A 378 25.32 25.35 -21.43
N GLU A 379 26.10 26.40 -21.67
CA GLU A 379 27.03 26.97 -20.70
C GLU A 379 26.30 27.57 -19.48
N VAL A 380 25.14 28.19 -19.70
CA VAL A 380 24.30 28.72 -18.61
C VAL A 380 23.67 27.57 -17.82
N ILE A 381 23.19 26.52 -18.51
CA ILE A 381 22.63 25.32 -17.88
C ILE A 381 23.68 24.62 -17.00
N GLU A 382 24.90 24.46 -17.51
CA GLU A 382 26.04 23.88 -16.79
C GLU A 382 26.36 24.68 -15.52
N GLN A 383 26.48 26.01 -15.63
CA GLN A 383 26.71 26.88 -14.47
C GLN A 383 25.60 26.74 -13.42
N ASN A 384 24.33 26.68 -13.85
CA ASN A 384 23.19 26.50 -12.95
C ASN A 384 23.27 25.16 -12.20
N ILE A 385 23.62 24.07 -12.87
CA ILE A 385 23.80 22.75 -12.26
C ILE A 385 24.94 22.78 -11.24
N LEU A 386 26.09 23.38 -11.59
CA LEU A 386 27.23 23.51 -10.68
C LEU A 386 26.87 24.30 -9.42
N ILE A 387 26.07 25.36 -9.54
CA ILE A 387 25.56 26.14 -8.40
C ILE A 387 24.68 25.26 -7.50
N GLU A 388 23.78 24.46 -8.06
CA GLU A 388 22.92 23.56 -7.27
C GLU A 388 23.70 22.46 -6.56
N VAL A 389 24.64 21.84 -7.27
CA VAL A 389 25.56 20.84 -6.72
C VAL A 389 26.37 21.45 -5.57
N GLY A 390 26.93 22.64 -5.77
CA GLY A 390 27.67 23.38 -4.75
C GLY A 390 26.81 23.68 -3.50
N LYS A 391 25.54 24.06 -3.68
CA LYS A 391 24.58 24.24 -2.56
C LYS A 391 24.36 22.94 -1.80
N LYS A 392 24.15 21.81 -2.48
CA LYS A 392 23.94 20.49 -1.83
C LYS A 392 25.17 20.07 -1.02
N ILE A 393 26.38 20.22 -1.56
CA ILE A 393 27.64 19.91 -0.84
C ILE A 393 27.80 20.80 0.40
N ARG A 394 27.47 22.10 0.30
CA ARG A 394 27.46 23.02 1.45
C ARG A 394 26.48 22.58 2.52
N THR A 395 25.26 22.24 2.15
CA THR A 395 24.22 21.76 3.09
C THR A 395 24.66 20.50 3.83
N ALA A 396 25.38 19.60 3.16
CA ALA A 396 25.95 18.40 3.78
C ALA A 396 27.21 18.64 4.62
N LYS A 397 27.69 19.89 4.70
CA LYS A 397 28.87 20.27 5.48
C LYS A 397 30.14 19.53 5.03
N LEU A 398 30.26 19.29 3.71
CA LEU A 398 31.41 18.62 3.09
C LEU A 398 32.48 19.60 2.56
N LEU A 399 32.19 20.90 2.51
CA LEU A 399 33.15 21.94 2.10
C LEU A 399 34.10 22.35 3.24
N GLU A 400 35.11 23.14 2.88
CA GLU A 400 36.13 23.67 3.79
C GLU A 400 35.54 24.36 5.03
N ASN A 401 36.18 24.13 6.17
CA ASN A 401 35.76 24.60 7.51
C ASN A 401 34.43 24.02 8.03
N ALA A 402 33.86 23.02 7.36
CA ALA A 402 32.65 22.35 7.80
C ALA A 402 32.91 21.01 8.50
N LYS A 403 31.93 20.53 9.28
CA LYS A 403 32.01 19.34 10.15
C LYS A 403 32.55 18.08 9.46
N HIS A 404 32.27 17.89 8.17
CA HIS A 404 32.65 16.69 7.42
C HIS A 404 33.66 16.98 6.31
N TYR A 405 34.44 18.06 6.38
CA TYR A 405 35.38 18.48 5.33
C TYR A 405 36.38 17.38 4.91
N GLU A 406 37.09 16.80 5.86
CA GLU A 406 38.11 15.76 5.58
C GLU A 406 37.48 14.49 4.98
N VAL A 407 36.25 14.18 5.37
CA VAL A 407 35.48 13.08 4.79
C VAL A 407 35.02 13.45 3.36
N GLY A 408 34.59 14.69 3.16
CA GLY A 408 34.23 15.24 1.85
C GLY A 408 35.37 15.15 0.84
N LYS A 409 36.61 15.51 1.23
CA LYS A 409 37.79 15.34 0.38
C LYS A 409 37.98 13.90 -0.07
N ARG A 410 37.89 12.94 0.86
CA ARG A 410 38.06 11.51 0.55
C ARG A 410 36.98 11.01 -0.39
N ILE A 411 35.73 11.40 -0.16
CA ILE A 411 34.60 11.04 -1.02
C ILE A 411 34.77 11.60 -2.43
N ILE A 412 35.10 12.89 -2.56
CA ILE A 412 35.31 13.55 -3.86
C ILE A 412 36.48 12.91 -4.60
N ASN A 413 37.62 12.68 -3.92
CA ASN A 413 38.77 12.02 -4.54
C ASN A 413 38.44 10.61 -5.01
N ALA A 414 37.71 9.82 -4.20
CA ALA A 414 37.29 8.49 -4.58
C ALA A 414 36.40 8.54 -5.82
N LEU A 415 35.42 9.45 -5.84
CA LEU A 415 34.52 9.66 -6.98
C LEU A 415 35.26 10.09 -8.25
N LEU A 416 36.22 11.01 -8.16
CA LEU A 416 37.05 11.42 -9.30
C LEU A 416 37.86 10.26 -9.88
N LEU A 417 38.30 9.31 -9.03
CA LEU A 417 39.07 8.15 -9.45
C LEU A 417 38.21 7.02 -10.02
N SER A 418 37.11 6.68 -9.36
CA SER A 418 36.29 5.50 -9.70
C SER A 418 35.04 5.81 -10.51
N LYS A 419 34.67 7.09 -10.66
CA LYS A 419 33.41 7.60 -11.26
C LYS A 419 32.11 7.17 -10.55
N GLU A 420 32.16 6.06 -9.81
CA GLU A 420 31.08 5.52 -9.00
C GLU A 420 31.63 5.17 -7.62
N LEU A 421 30.85 5.41 -6.57
CA LEU A 421 31.26 5.11 -5.20
C LEU A 421 30.26 4.16 -4.54
N SER A 422 30.68 2.93 -4.20
CA SER A 422 29.77 2.01 -3.50
C SER A 422 29.33 2.57 -2.14
N LEU A 423 28.10 2.25 -1.71
CA LEU A 423 27.61 2.70 -0.41
C LEU A 423 28.51 2.23 0.74
N THR A 424 29.02 0.99 0.67
CA THR A 424 29.92 0.46 1.69
C THR A 424 31.19 1.29 1.78
N THR A 425 31.81 1.60 0.64
CA THR A 425 32.99 2.47 0.56
C THR A 425 32.68 3.89 1.05
N PHE A 426 31.48 4.39 0.74
CA PHE A 426 31.03 5.69 1.27
C PHE A 426 30.92 5.67 2.80
N GLU A 427 30.28 4.66 3.38
CA GLU A 427 30.12 4.52 4.83
C GLU A 427 31.46 4.34 5.55
N GLU A 428 32.43 3.65 4.93
CA GLU A 428 33.79 3.46 5.44
C GLU A 428 34.57 4.77 5.61
N PHE A 429 34.20 5.84 4.89
CA PHE A 429 34.83 7.15 5.10
C PHE A 429 34.41 7.83 6.41
N PHE A 430 33.35 7.34 7.06
CA PHE A 430 32.86 7.90 8.31
C PHE A 430 33.23 7.02 9.50
N ASN A 431 33.76 7.65 10.56
CA ASN A 431 34.09 6.95 11.81
C ASN A 431 32.84 6.46 12.56
N LYS A 432 31.66 7.06 12.30
CA LYS A 432 30.39 6.73 12.95
C LYS A 432 29.28 6.60 11.91
N PRO A 433 28.47 5.52 11.93
CA PRO A 433 27.42 5.30 10.95
C PRO A 433 26.31 6.36 10.99
N GLU A 434 26.12 7.05 12.11
CA GLU A 434 25.19 8.17 12.24
C GLU A 434 25.59 9.37 11.40
N GLN A 435 26.90 9.62 11.23
CA GLN A 435 27.41 10.73 10.43
C GLN A 435 27.20 10.47 8.93
N ALA A 436 27.43 9.23 8.49
CA ALA A 436 27.11 8.82 7.13
C ALA A 436 25.61 9.00 6.83
N LYS A 437 24.73 8.63 7.78
CA LYS A 437 23.28 8.86 7.66
C LYS A 437 22.92 10.34 7.62
N GLU A 438 23.58 11.20 8.40
CA GLU A 438 23.38 12.66 8.38
C GLU A 438 23.68 13.23 6.99
N VAL A 439 24.80 12.83 6.39
CA VAL A 439 25.20 13.26 5.04
C VAL A 439 24.24 12.69 3.99
N LEU A 440 23.92 11.39 4.02
CA LEU A 440 23.03 10.75 3.04
C LEU A 440 21.60 11.32 3.06
N LYS A 441 21.12 11.85 4.20
CA LYS A 441 19.82 12.53 4.30
C LYS A 441 19.73 13.81 3.47
N THR A 442 20.85 14.42 3.11
CA THR A 442 20.89 15.68 2.35
C THR A 442 20.83 15.46 0.83
N ASN A 443 20.58 14.23 0.36
CA ASN A 443 20.66 13.84 -1.06
C ASN A 443 22.01 14.18 -1.73
N THR A 444 23.08 14.32 -0.95
CA THR A 444 24.40 14.69 -1.49
C THR A 444 25.01 13.63 -2.37
N TYR A 445 24.65 12.36 -2.18
CA TYR A 445 25.12 11.28 -3.03
C TYR A 445 24.75 11.51 -4.51
N GLN A 446 23.58 12.08 -4.78
CA GLN A 446 23.18 12.47 -6.15
C GLN A 446 23.98 13.67 -6.66
N ALA A 447 24.21 14.67 -5.80
CA ALA A 447 24.99 15.86 -6.15
C ALA A 447 26.45 15.52 -6.48
N LEU A 448 27.00 14.53 -5.78
CA LEU A 448 28.39 14.11 -5.89
C LEU A 448 28.66 13.31 -7.18
N ASN A 449 27.67 12.60 -7.72
CA ASN A 449 27.78 11.89 -9.00
C ASN A 449 27.77 12.82 -10.23
N VAL A 450 27.25 14.06 -10.09
CA VAL A 450 27.28 15.07 -11.16
C VAL A 450 28.68 15.69 -11.33
N ILE A 451 29.54 15.58 -10.31
CA ILE A 451 30.89 16.18 -10.31
C ILE A 451 31.90 15.32 -11.10
N THR A 452 31.57 14.06 -11.38
CA THR A 452 32.48 13.07 -12.01
C THR A 452 32.24 12.85 -13.49
N THR A 453 31.16 13.39 -14.03
CA THR A 453 30.84 13.53 -15.46
C THR A 453 31.31 14.87 -15.96
#